data_AF-A0A970VT03-F1
#
_entry.id   AF-A0A970VT03-F1
#
_cell.length_a   1.000
_cell.length_b   1.000
_cell.length_c   1.000
_cell.angle_alpha   90.00
_cell.angle_beta   90.00
_cell.angle_gamma   90.00
#
_symmetry.space_group_name_H-M   'P 1'
#
loop_
_entity.id
_entity.type
_entity.pdbx_description
1 polymer ?
#
loop_
_entity_poly.entity_id
_entity_poly.type
_entity_poly.pdbx_seq_one_letter_code
_entity_poly.pdbx_strand_id
1 'polypeptide(L)'
;MEIPALFVTALAVGFSGAVVPGPLLTITIDRSLKQGFVAGPLVVLGHGLLEIATAVGMFFGLGLFLRQPSVSRFIAVCGGMVLIWMGTGMIRGIKGTAAAYKEGNPKDKKGFWGSPVTAGIMGSLSNPYWFLLWATVGAAFIVESFKWGVLGFAAFFSGHILSDLLWYSAVSLAVTAGRRVFSDSVYKGITVLCGTFLIIIAIYFIWSGISGNIIMEG
;
A
#
# COMPACT_ATOMS: atom_id res chain seq x y z
N MET A 1 -17.40 5.33 21.26
CA MET A 1 -18.18 5.49 20.03
C MET A 1 -19.14 4.33 19.93
N GLU A 2 -20.35 4.59 19.43
CA GLU A 2 -21.26 3.53 18.99
C GLU A 2 -20.67 2.82 17.76
N ILE A 3 -21.11 1.58 17.50
CA ILE A 3 -20.61 0.76 16.38
C ILE A 3 -20.68 1.48 15.02
N PRO A 4 -21.79 2.14 14.63
CA PRO A 4 -21.85 2.86 13.35
C PRO A 4 -20.88 4.03 13.26
N ALA A 5 -20.70 4.77 14.35
CA ALA A 5 -19.76 5.88 14.40
C ALA A 5 -18.31 5.38 14.27
N LEU A 6 -17.97 4.28 14.96
CA LEU A 6 -16.67 3.64 14.85
C LEU A 6 -16.36 3.24 13.40
N PHE A 7 -17.32 2.61 12.71
CA PHE A 7 -17.19 2.23 11.30
C PHE A 7 -16.97 3.44 10.39
N VAL A 8 -17.81 4.47 10.51
CA VAL A 8 -17.74 5.66 9.64
C VAL A 8 -16.45 6.45 9.87
N THR A 9 -16.03 6.61 11.13
CA THR A 9 -14.77 7.29 11.43
C THR A 9 -13.57 6.47 10.95
N ALA A 10 -13.58 5.15 11.15
CA ALA A 10 -12.53 4.27 10.62
C ALA A 10 -12.44 4.34 9.09
N LEU A 11 -13.59 4.35 8.41
CA LEU A 11 -13.66 4.53 6.96
C LEU A 11 -13.09 5.87 6.52
N ALA A 12 -13.50 6.97 7.17
CA ALA A 12 -13.05 8.31 6.79
C ALA A 12 -11.54 8.50 7.03
N VAL A 13 -11.02 8.00 8.16
CA VAL A 13 -9.61 8.07 8.52
C VAL A 13 -8.76 7.12 7.68
N GLY A 14 -9.23 5.89 7.43
CA GLY A 14 -8.57 4.97 6.50
C GLY A 14 -8.50 5.56 5.09
N PHE A 15 -9.59 6.17 4.61
CA PHE A 15 -9.64 6.79 3.29
C PHE A 15 -8.64 7.93 3.14
N SER A 16 -8.51 8.79 4.16
CA SER A 16 -7.53 9.88 4.11
C SER A 16 -6.10 9.35 4.03
N GLY A 17 -5.80 8.23 4.72
CA GLY A 17 -4.53 7.52 4.61
C GLY A 17 -4.31 6.88 3.23
N ALA A 18 -5.33 6.21 2.67
CA ALA A 18 -5.25 5.50 1.40
C ALA A 18 -4.96 6.42 0.20
N VAL A 19 -5.47 7.66 0.25
CA VAL A 19 -5.32 8.69 -0.79
C VAL A 19 -3.90 9.27 -0.83
N VAL A 20 -3.15 9.23 0.28
CA VAL A 20 -1.77 9.75 0.32
C VAL A 20 -0.91 9.03 -0.71
N PRO A 21 -0.19 9.77 -1.58
CA PRO A 21 0.66 9.14 -2.59
C PRO A 21 1.78 8.35 -1.94
N GLY A 22 1.88 7.07 -2.27
CA GLY A 22 2.87 6.16 -1.69
C GLY A 22 2.99 4.85 -2.46
N PRO A 23 3.77 3.88 -1.93
CA PRO A 23 4.11 2.65 -2.65
C PRO A 23 2.90 1.85 -3.14
N LEU A 24 1.86 1.73 -2.32
CA LEU A 24 0.67 0.94 -2.63
C LEU A 24 -0.13 1.55 -3.81
N LEU A 25 -0.23 2.89 -3.87
CA LEU A 25 -0.84 3.60 -5.00
C LEU A 25 -0.04 3.38 -6.29
N THR A 26 1.29 3.52 -6.21
CA THR A 26 2.18 3.34 -7.35
C THR A 26 2.10 1.93 -7.95
N ILE A 27 2.09 0.92 -7.07
CA ILE A 27 1.91 -0.49 -7.47
C ILE A 27 0.54 -0.70 -8.09
N THR A 28 -0.51 -0.12 -7.51
CA THR A 28 -1.88 -0.24 -8.03
C THR A 28 -1.96 0.32 -9.45
N ILE A 29 -1.37 1.49 -9.71
CA ILE A 29 -1.34 2.09 -11.06
C ILE A 29 -0.61 1.17 -12.05
N ASP A 30 0.62 0.75 -11.72
CA ASP A 30 1.42 -0.13 -12.58
C ASP A 30 0.71 -1.46 -12.89
N ARG A 31 0.17 -2.11 -11.85
CA ARG A 31 -0.54 -3.38 -12.00
C ARG A 31 -1.85 -3.21 -12.75
N SER A 32 -2.56 -2.09 -12.59
CA SER A 32 -3.81 -1.83 -13.32
C SER A 32 -3.56 -1.60 -14.81
N LEU A 33 -2.46 -0.92 -15.16
CA LEU A 33 -2.04 -0.80 -16.56
C LEU A 33 -1.82 -2.18 -17.18
N LYS A 34 -1.15 -3.08 -16.45
CA LYS A 34 -0.76 -4.42 -16.93
C LYS A 34 -1.88 -5.46 -16.89
N GLN A 35 -2.66 -5.50 -15.82
CA GLN A 35 -3.60 -6.58 -15.50
C GLN A 35 -5.06 -6.14 -15.48
N GLY A 36 -5.32 -4.84 -15.68
CA GLY A 36 -6.67 -4.26 -15.66
C GLY A 36 -7.22 -4.12 -14.26
N PHE A 37 -8.54 -3.94 -14.17
CA PHE A 37 -9.25 -3.58 -12.94
C PHE A 37 -9.03 -4.56 -11.78
N VAL A 38 -8.87 -5.85 -12.08
CA VAL A 38 -8.69 -6.90 -11.07
C VAL A 38 -7.41 -6.66 -10.22
N ALA A 39 -6.46 -5.88 -10.74
CA ALA A 39 -5.27 -5.50 -9.99
C ALA A 39 -5.58 -4.76 -8.68
N GLY A 40 -6.53 -3.81 -8.68
CA GLY A 40 -6.86 -3.01 -7.49
C GLY A 40 -7.33 -3.88 -6.32
N PRO A 41 -8.44 -4.62 -6.47
CA PRO A 41 -8.92 -5.52 -5.42
C PRO A 41 -7.90 -6.57 -4.97
N LEU A 42 -7.07 -7.10 -5.87
CA LEU A 42 -6.04 -8.08 -5.49
C LEU A 42 -4.87 -7.44 -4.72
N VAL A 43 -4.48 -6.20 -5.03
CA VAL A 43 -3.49 -5.46 -4.24
C VAL A 43 -4.04 -5.21 -2.83
N VAL A 44 -5.30 -4.79 -2.73
CA VAL A 44 -5.98 -4.59 -1.43
C VAL A 44 -6.12 -5.89 -0.66
N LEU A 45 -6.37 -7.02 -1.33
CA LEU A 45 -6.38 -8.32 -0.65
C LEU A 45 -5.03 -8.61 0.03
N GLY A 46 -3.92 -8.36 -0.67
CA GLY A 46 -2.58 -8.51 -0.09
C GLY A 46 -2.33 -7.56 1.08
N HIS A 47 -2.73 -6.29 0.91
CA HIS A 47 -2.67 -5.28 1.96
C HIS A 47 -3.48 -5.69 3.20
N GLY A 48 -4.76 -6.03 3.02
CA GLY A 48 -5.66 -6.43 4.09
C GLY A 48 -5.22 -7.67 4.84
N LEU A 49 -4.64 -8.67 4.15
CA LEU A 49 -4.06 -9.84 4.83
C LEU A 49 -2.92 -9.44 5.78
N LEU A 50 -2.06 -8.52 5.35
CA LEU A 50 -1.01 -7.99 6.19
C LEU A 50 -1.57 -7.16 7.35
N GLU A 51 -2.59 -6.35 7.10
CA GLU A 51 -3.27 -5.57 8.13
C GLU A 51 -3.94 -6.43 9.20
N ILE A 52 -4.60 -7.52 8.82
CA ILE A 52 -5.14 -8.49 9.80
C ILE A 52 -3.99 -9.05 10.65
N ALA A 53 -2.89 -9.46 10.03
CA ALA A 53 -1.74 -9.99 10.76
C ALA A 53 -1.15 -8.96 11.74
N THR A 54 -1.06 -7.70 11.34
CA THR A 54 -0.57 -6.61 12.18
C THR A 54 -1.56 -6.27 13.31
N ALA A 55 -2.86 -6.20 13.01
CA ALA A 55 -3.89 -5.99 14.02
C ALA A 55 -3.86 -7.11 15.07
N VAL A 56 -3.76 -8.38 14.65
CA VAL A 56 -3.58 -9.52 15.56
C VAL A 56 -2.28 -9.38 16.37
N GLY A 57 -1.17 -9.00 15.73
CA GLY A 57 0.11 -8.76 16.40
C GLY A 57 0.04 -7.68 17.48
N MET A 58 -0.81 -6.66 17.31
CA MET A 58 -0.97 -5.60 18.31
C MET A 58 -1.52 -6.10 19.64
N PHE A 59 -2.37 -7.12 19.63
CA PHE A 59 -2.83 -7.78 20.86
C PHE A 59 -1.69 -8.44 21.64
N PHE A 60 -0.61 -8.83 20.94
CA PHE A 60 0.59 -9.41 21.53
C PHE A 60 1.69 -8.37 21.81
N GLY A 61 1.38 -7.07 21.75
CA GLY A 61 2.32 -5.99 22.08
C GLY A 61 3.16 -5.46 20.92
N LEU A 62 2.87 -5.86 19.67
CA LEU A 62 3.57 -5.35 18.47
C LEU A 62 3.56 -3.81 18.39
N GLY A 63 2.50 -3.15 18.85
CA GLY A 63 2.40 -1.69 18.84
C GLY A 63 3.50 -1.00 19.67
N LEU A 64 3.88 -1.57 20.83
CA LEU A 64 4.96 -1.04 21.67
C LEU A 64 6.33 -1.23 21.01
N PHE A 65 6.52 -2.37 20.33
CA PHE A 65 7.74 -2.67 19.59
C PHE A 65 7.91 -1.73 18.39
N LEU A 66 6.85 -1.50 17.61
CA LEU A 66 6.88 -0.60 16.43
C LEU A 66 7.17 0.86 16.79
N ARG A 67 6.86 1.30 18.03
CA ARG A 67 7.16 2.65 18.52
C ARG A 67 8.62 2.85 18.92
N GLN A 68 9.43 1.79 19.00
CA GLN A 68 10.83 1.94 19.34
C GLN A 68 11.59 2.64 18.21
N PRO A 69 12.38 3.69 18.49
CA PRO A 69 13.12 4.41 17.45
C PRO A 69 14.06 3.50 16.63
N SER A 70 14.68 2.52 17.27
CA SER A 70 15.54 1.53 16.61
C SER A 70 14.77 0.68 15.58
N VAL A 71 13.56 0.23 15.94
CA VAL A 71 12.69 -0.58 15.07
C VAL A 71 12.21 0.26 13.89
N SER A 72 11.76 1.47 14.14
CA SER A 72 11.31 2.38 13.07
C SER A 72 12.45 2.71 12.09
N ARG A 73 13.69 2.92 12.58
CA ARG A 73 14.89 3.10 11.74
C ARG A 73 15.20 1.89 10.90
N PHE A 74 15.15 0.71 11.50
CA PHE A 74 15.34 -0.55 10.79
C PHE A 74 14.29 -0.72 9.67
N ILE A 75 13.01 -0.51 9.97
CA ILE A 75 11.92 -0.58 8.99
C ILE A 75 12.11 0.44 7.88
N ALA A 76 12.49 1.68 8.19
CA ALA A 76 12.71 2.71 7.19
C ALA A 76 13.85 2.35 6.21
N VAL A 77 14.98 1.85 6.72
CA VAL A 77 16.10 1.44 5.88
C VAL A 77 15.78 0.19 5.06
N CYS A 78 15.23 -0.85 5.68
CA CYS A 78 14.84 -2.08 4.99
C CYS A 78 13.73 -1.83 3.96
N GLY A 79 12.71 -1.07 4.32
CA GLY A 79 11.63 -0.68 3.43
C GLY A 79 12.14 0.14 2.26
N GLY A 80 13.02 1.12 2.51
CA GLY A 80 13.68 1.86 1.43
C GLY A 80 14.49 0.98 0.49
N MET A 81 15.28 0.02 0.99
CA MET A 81 15.99 -0.94 0.12
C MET A 81 15.04 -1.74 -0.77
N VAL A 82 13.92 -2.20 -0.21
CA VAL A 82 12.88 -2.85 -0.99
C VAL A 82 12.34 -1.87 -2.03
N LEU A 83 11.93 -0.65 -1.67
CA LEU A 83 11.43 0.35 -2.63
C LEU A 83 12.42 0.69 -3.77
N ILE A 84 13.73 0.69 -3.55
CA ILE A 84 14.73 0.81 -4.62
C ILE A 84 14.65 -0.39 -5.56
N TRP A 85 14.69 -1.61 -5.00
CA TRP A 85 14.57 -2.84 -5.79
C TRP A 85 13.27 -2.86 -6.60
N MET A 86 12.19 -2.39 -5.98
CA MET A 86 10.87 -2.22 -6.57
C MET A 86 10.87 -1.24 -7.75
N GLY A 87 11.28 0.01 -7.51
CA GLY A 87 11.27 1.07 -8.52
C GLY A 87 12.22 0.77 -9.69
N THR A 88 13.41 0.23 -9.41
CA THR A 88 14.35 -0.20 -10.46
C THR A 88 13.82 -1.39 -11.26
N GLY A 89 13.16 -2.35 -10.61
CA GLY A 89 12.47 -3.47 -11.26
C GLY A 89 11.35 -3.01 -12.20
N MET A 90 10.58 -1.99 -11.80
CA MET A 90 9.55 -1.39 -12.67
C MET A 90 10.16 -0.76 -13.92
N ILE A 91 11.22 0.04 -13.77
CA ILE A 91 11.88 0.74 -14.89
C ILE A 91 12.58 -0.26 -15.83
N ARG A 92 13.32 -1.24 -15.28
CA ARG A 92 14.01 -2.28 -16.06
C ARG A 92 13.05 -3.27 -16.71
N GLY A 93 11.89 -3.48 -16.09
CA GLY A 93 10.81 -4.34 -16.58
C GLY A 93 10.02 -3.76 -17.74
N ILE A 94 10.37 -2.56 -18.23
CA ILE A 94 9.83 -1.97 -19.46
C ILE A 94 10.43 -2.72 -20.67
N LYS A 95 10.05 -4.00 -20.82
CA LYS A 95 10.28 -4.78 -22.03
C LYS A 95 8.91 -5.01 -22.68
N GLY A 96 8.53 -4.14 -23.62
CA GLY A 96 7.27 -4.31 -24.36
C GLY A 96 6.58 -3.02 -24.78
N THR A 97 5.56 -3.21 -25.62
CA THR A 97 4.63 -2.20 -26.16
C THR A 97 3.30 -2.26 -25.40
N ALA A 98 2.53 -1.17 -25.31
CA ALA A 98 1.19 -1.19 -24.72
C ALA A 98 0.25 -2.15 -25.50
N ALA A 99 0.59 -2.47 -26.75
CA ALA A 99 -0.05 -3.50 -27.56
C ALA A 99 0.03 -4.92 -26.94
N ALA A 100 1.18 -5.31 -26.38
CA ALA A 100 1.35 -6.63 -25.74
C ALA A 100 0.46 -6.81 -24.48
N TYR A 101 0.17 -5.71 -23.78
CA TYR A 101 -0.74 -5.69 -22.64
C TYR A 101 -2.23 -5.52 -23.03
N LYS A 102 -2.52 -4.93 -24.20
CA LYS A 102 -3.87 -4.82 -24.77
C LYS A 102 -4.46 -6.19 -25.16
N GLU A 103 -3.64 -7.13 -25.62
CA GLU A 103 -4.10 -8.47 -26.04
C GLU A 103 -4.28 -9.47 -24.88
N GLY A 104 -4.02 -9.09 -23.64
CA GLY A 104 -4.29 -9.95 -22.48
C GLY A 104 -3.50 -11.25 -22.46
N ASN A 105 -2.37 -11.32 -23.18
CA ASN A 105 -1.59 -12.54 -23.31
C ASN A 105 -1.14 -13.05 -21.92
N PRO A 106 -1.57 -14.26 -21.48
CA PRO A 106 -1.38 -14.72 -20.10
C PRO A 106 0.08 -14.89 -19.66
N LYS A 107 1.02 -14.97 -20.61
CA LYS A 107 2.41 -15.34 -20.36
C LYS A 107 3.23 -14.26 -19.64
N ASP A 108 2.81 -12.99 -19.68
CA ASP A 108 3.45 -11.87 -18.97
C ASP A 108 2.74 -11.46 -17.66
N LYS A 109 1.70 -12.20 -17.24
CA LYS A 109 0.94 -11.87 -15.99
C LYS A 109 1.80 -11.97 -14.72
N LYS A 110 2.91 -12.71 -14.78
CA LYS A 110 3.92 -12.81 -13.73
C LYS A 110 5.10 -11.89 -14.07
N GLY A 111 4.89 -10.57 -14.00
CA GLY A 111 6.01 -9.64 -13.98
C GLY A 111 6.98 -9.97 -12.84
N PHE A 112 8.09 -9.22 -12.73
CA PHE A 112 9.18 -9.34 -11.74
C PHE A 112 8.78 -9.52 -10.25
N TRP A 113 7.49 -9.40 -9.96
CA TRP A 113 6.83 -9.17 -8.69
C TRP A 113 5.85 -10.27 -8.26
N GLY A 114 5.68 -11.30 -9.09
CA GLY A 114 4.67 -12.33 -8.87
C GLY A 114 3.24 -11.78 -8.98
N SER A 115 2.36 -12.21 -8.09
CA SER A 115 0.94 -11.82 -8.07
C SER A 115 0.71 -10.37 -7.61
N PRO A 116 -0.42 -9.72 -7.93
CA PRO A 116 -0.78 -8.42 -7.35
C PRO A 116 -0.92 -8.46 -5.82
N VAL A 117 -1.33 -9.59 -5.27
CA VAL A 117 -1.44 -9.82 -3.81
C VAL A 117 -0.07 -9.69 -3.15
N THR A 118 0.95 -10.37 -3.68
CA THR A 118 2.33 -10.27 -3.17
C THR A 118 2.89 -8.85 -3.31
N ALA A 119 2.54 -8.14 -4.39
CA ALA A 119 2.94 -6.75 -4.54
C ALA A 119 2.26 -5.82 -3.53
N GLY A 120 1.00 -6.08 -3.17
CA GLY A 120 0.30 -5.36 -2.08
C GLY A 120 1.01 -5.55 -0.74
N ILE A 121 1.33 -6.79 -0.37
CA ILE A 121 2.08 -7.10 0.86
C ILE A 121 3.42 -6.37 0.88
N MET A 122 4.22 -6.49 -0.18
CA MET A 122 5.54 -5.85 -0.25
C MET A 122 5.43 -4.33 -0.23
N GLY A 123 4.47 -3.74 -0.93
CA GLY A 123 4.24 -2.30 -0.94
C GLY A 123 3.94 -1.74 0.45
N SER A 124 3.16 -2.46 1.24
CA SER A 124 2.83 -2.08 2.62
C SER A 124 4.00 -2.28 3.58
N LEU A 125 4.68 -3.43 3.53
CA LEU A 125 5.87 -3.70 4.36
C LEU A 125 7.02 -2.74 4.07
N SER A 126 7.08 -2.18 2.88
CA SER A 126 8.14 -1.24 2.49
C SER A 126 7.85 0.20 2.92
N ASN A 127 6.67 0.46 3.47
CA ASN A 127 6.22 1.80 3.86
C ASN A 127 6.29 1.99 5.40
N PRO A 128 7.30 2.72 5.95
CA PRO A 128 7.39 3.01 7.38
C PRO A 128 6.18 3.79 7.90
N TYR A 129 5.56 4.66 7.08
CA TYR A 129 4.35 5.39 7.50
C TYR A 129 3.18 4.47 7.78
N TRP A 130 3.07 3.35 7.07
CA TRP A 130 2.00 2.37 7.32
C TRP A 130 2.14 1.76 8.72
N PHE A 131 3.36 1.40 9.15
CA PHE A 131 3.60 0.92 10.51
C PHE A 131 3.34 1.99 11.57
N LEU A 132 3.72 3.25 11.31
CA LEU A 132 3.49 4.36 12.24
C LEU A 132 1.99 4.64 12.41
N LEU A 133 1.22 4.65 11.32
CA LEU A 133 -0.22 4.85 11.35
C LEU A 133 -0.91 3.74 12.17
N TRP A 134 -0.51 2.49 11.94
CA TRP A 134 -1.00 1.35 12.71
C TRP A 134 -0.59 1.46 14.19
N ALA A 135 0.67 1.77 14.49
CA ALA A 135 1.17 1.91 15.86
C ALA A 135 0.54 3.09 16.65
N THR A 136 -0.09 4.04 15.98
CA THR A 136 -0.71 5.23 16.59
C THR A 136 -2.23 5.18 16.45
N VAL A 137 -2.76 5.59 15.30
CA VAL A 137 -4.18 5.70 14.98
C VAL A 137 -4.84 4.32 15.00
N GLY A 138 -4.23 3.31 14.36
CA GLY A 138 -4.75 1.95 14.35
C GLY A 138 -4.88 1.35 15.75
N ALA A 139 -3.83 1.50 16.58
CA ALA A 139 -3.85 1.08 17.97
C ALA A 139 -4.96 1.78 18.79
N ALA A 140 -5.18 3.09 18.56
CA ALA A 140 -6.26 3.82 19.22
C ALA A 140 -7.64 3.28 18.85
N PHE A 141 -7.88 2.97 17.57
CA PHE A 141 -9.13 2.35 17.13
C PHE A 141 -9.33 0.93 17.65
N ILE A 142 -8.26 0.12 17.73
CA ILE A 142 -8.32 -1.20 18.36
C ILE A 142 -8.77 -1.07 19.81
N VAL A 143 -8.15 -0.18 20.59
CA VAL A 143 -8.53 0.05 21.99
C VAL A 143 -9.97 0.54 22.11
N GLU A 144 -10.39 1.48 21.26
CA GLU A 144 -11.77 1.97 21.23
C GLU A 144 -12.77 0.86 20.89
N SER A 145 -12.37 -0.07 20.01
CA SER A 145 -13.20 -1.20 19.59
C SER A 145 -13.49 -2.20 20.71
N PHE A 146 -12.64 -2.26 21.75
CA PHE A 146 -12.81 -3.19 22.88
C PHE A 146 -14.10 -2.94 23.66
N LYS A 147 -14.65 -1.73 23.61
CA LYS A 147 -15.96 -1.40 24.20
C LYS A 147 -17.09 -2.31 23.71
N TRP A 148 -16.96 -2.83 22.48
CA TRP A 148 -17.95 -3.70 21.82
C TRP A 148 -17.38 -5.08 21.48
N GLY A 149 -16.20 -5.42 21.99
CA GLY A 149 -15.50 -6.68 21.73
C GLY A 149 -15.31 -6.97 20.23
N VAL A 150 -15.64 -8.19 19.82
CA VAL A 150 -15.46 -8.67 18.43
C VAL A 150 -16.28 -7.85 17.43
N LEU A 151 -17.48 -7.40 17.80
CA LEU A 151 -18.32 -6.59 16.92
C LEU A 151 -17.72 -5.20 16.69
N GLY A 152 -17.13 -4.60 17.72
CA GLY A 152 -16.40 -3.34 17.59
C GLY A 152 -15.20 -3.49 16.65
N PHE A 153 -14.40 -4.53 16.85
CA PHE A 153 -13.23 -4.79 16.01
C PHE A 153 -13.63 -5.04 14.56
N ALA A 154 -14.67 -5.84 14.32
CA ALA A 154 -15.20 -6.10 12.98
C ALA A 154 -15.69 -4.82 12.30
N ALA A 155 -16.38 -3.94 13.03
CA ALA A 155 -16.84 -2.66 12.50
C ALA A 155 -15.69 -1.70 12.16
N PHE A 156 -14.71 -1.57 13.06
CA PHE A 156 -13.48 -0.80 12.78
C PHE A 156 -12.76 -1.35 11.55
N PHE A 157 -12.43 -2.65 11.56
CA PHE A 157 -11.60 -3.26 10.53
C PHE A 157 -12.29 -3.28 9.17
N SER A 158 -13.60 -3.54 9.13
CA SER A 158 -14.39 -3.49 7.88
C SER A 158 -14.49 -2.07 7.32
N GLY A 159 -14.68 -1.05 8.17
CA GLY A 159 -14.68 0.34 7.74
C GLY A 159 -13.32 0.76 7.16
N HIS A 160 -12.24 0.40 7.85
CA HIS A 160 -10.86 0.63 7.41
C HIS A 160 -10.56 -0.05 6.08
N ILE A 161 -10.72 -1.36 5.95
CA ILE A 161 -10.36 -2.08 4.71
C ILE A 161 -11.27 -1.69 3.53
N LEU A 162 -12.52 -1.31 3.81
CA LEU A 162 -13.42 -0.81 2.77
C LEU A 162 -12.91 0.50 2.19
N SER A 163 -12.26 1.35 2.99
CA SER A 163 -11.67 2.58 2.49
C SER A 163 -10.55 2.32 1.47
N ASP A 164 -9.67 1.37 1.73
CA ASP A 164 -8.63 0.92 0.81
C ASP A 164 -9.25 0.30 -0.45
N LEU A 165 -10.23 -0.58 -0.26
CA LEU A 165 -10.92 -1.25 -1.36
C LEU A 165 -11.59 -0.24 -2.29
N LEU A 166 -12.30 0.75 -1.74
CA LEU A 166 -12.97 1.79 -2.50
C LEU A 166 -11.95 2.62 -3.30
N TRP A 167 -10.90 3.12 -2.64
CA TRP A 167 -9.93 3.98 -3.29
C TRP A 167 -9.11 3.24 -4.36
N TYR A 168 -8.48 2.12 -4.01
CA TYR A 168 -7.60 1.41 -4.94
C TYR A 168 -8.39 0.73 -6.07
N SER A 169 -9.65 0.33 -5.85
CA SER A 169 -10.52 -0.11 -6.94
C SER A 169 -10.91 1.04 -7.85
N ALA A 170 -11.23 2.23 -7.30
CA ALA A 170 -11.54 3.41 -8.11
C ALA A 170 -10.34 3.84 -8.96
N VAL A 171 -9.14 3.90 -8.38
CA VAL A 171 -7.89 4.16 -9.11
C VAL A 171 -7.67 3.10 -10.18
N SER A 172 -7.81 1.82 -9.84
CA SER A 172 -7.63 0.72 -10.79
C SER A 172 -8.62 0.80 -11.95
N LEU A 173 -9.87 1.16 -11.67
CA LEU A 173 -10.91 1.36 -12.68
C LEU A 173 -10.57 2.54 -13.59
N ALA A 174 -10.21 3.69 -13.03
CA ALA A 174 -9.83 4.88 -13.78
C ALA A 174 -8.64 4.62 -14.71
N VAL A 175 -7.58 3.97 -14.19
CA VAL A 175 -6.40 3.59 -14.96
C VAL A 175 -6.75 2.57 -16.04
N THR A 176 -7.59 1.57 -15.72
CA THR A 176 -8.00 0.54 -16.68
C THR A 176 -8.91 1.09 -17.78
N ALA A 177 -9.79 2.04 -17.46
CA ALA A 177 -10.61 2.72 -18.45
C ALA A 177 -9.74 3.58 -19.37
N GLY A 178 -8.79 4.34 -18.79
CA GLY A 178 -7.86 5.19 -19.53
C GLY A 178 -6.84 4.43 -20.39
N ARG A 179 -6.43 3.21 -20.01
CA ARG A 179 -5.39 2.48 -20.75
C ARG A 179 -5.79 2.11 -22.18
N ARG A 180 -7.09 2.09 -22.52
CA ARG A 180 -7.54 1.82 -23.90
C ARG A 180 -7.09 2.91 -24.87
N VAL A 181 -6.96 4.16 -24.39
CA VAL A 181 -6.52 5.32 -25.16
C VAL A 181 -5.02 5.64 -24.99
N PHE A 182 -4.33 5.00 -24.03
CA PHE A 182 -2.91 5.25 -23.82
C PHE A 182 -2.06 4.67 -24.96
N SER A 183 -1.13 5.49 -25.47
CA SER A 183 -0.06 5.06 -26.34
C SER A 183 1.06 4.40 -25.54
N ASP A 184 1.93 3.66 -26.23
CA ASP A 184 3.14 3.06 -25.65
C ASP A 184 4.00 4.07 -24.88
N SER A 185 4.14 5.29 -25.41
CA SER A 185 4.91 6.35 -24.78
C SER A 185 4.29 6.82 -23.46
N VAL A 186 2.95 6.92 -23.38
CA VAL A 186 2.25 7.28 -22.14
C VAL A 186 2.40 6.17 -21.10
N TYR A 187 2.24 4.90 -21.50
CA TYR A 187 2.45 3.76 -20.61
C TYR A 187 3.87 3.74 -20.02
N LYS A 188 4.88 3.91 -20.88
CA LYS A 188 6.29 3.98 -20.45
C LYS A 188 6.52 5.18 -19.53
N GLY A 189 5.99 6.35 -19.88
CA GLY A 189 6.08 7.57 -19.07
C GLY A 189 5.51 7.39 -17.66
N ILE A 190 4.29 6.85 -17.53
CA ILE A 190 3.66 6.58 -16.23
C ILE A 190 4.48 5.56 -15.43
N THR A 191 4.95 4.50 -16.08
CA THR A 191 5.76 3.46 -15.41
C THR A 191 7.09 4.01 -14.90
N VAL A 192 7.77 4.84 -15.69
CA VAL A 192 9.02 5.51 -15.29
C VAL A 192 8.77 6.52 -14.17
N LEU A 193 7.70 7.31 -14.25
CA LEU A 193 7.30 8.24 -13.21
C LEU A 193 7.07 7.50 -11.87
N CYS A 194 6.29 6.42 -11.93
CA CYS A 194 6.01 5.55 -10.79
C CYS A 194 7.29 4.95 -10.20
N GLY A 195 8.15 4.33 -11.02
CA GLY A 195 9.39 3.73 -10.55
C GLY A 195 10.36 4.76 -9.95
N THR A 196 10.49 5.93 -10.59
CA THR A 196 11.31 7.04 -10.09
C THR A 196 10.77 7.57 -8.76
N PHE A 197 9.44 7.72 -8.64
CA PHE A 197 8.80 8.14 -7.39
C PHE A 197 9.09 7.18 -6.24
N LEU A 198 9.03 5.85 -6.47
CA LEU A 198 9.42 4.86 -5.45
C LEU A 198 10.88 5.02 -5.02
N ILE A 199 11.79 5.24 -5.98
CA ILE A 199 13.22 5.44 -5.70
C ILE A 199 13.45 6.72 -4.88
N ILE A 200 12.75 7.81 -5.20
CA ILE A 200 12.85 9.07 -4.44
C ILE A 200 12.39 8.86 -2.99
N ILE A 201 11.21 8.25 -2.79
CA ILE A 201 10.71 7.92 -1.45
C ILE A 201 11.68 6.98 -0.72
N ALA A 202 12.26 6.02 -1.43
CA ALA A 202 13.21 5.09 -0.86
C ALA A 202 14.47 5.76 -0.32
N ILE A 203 15.06 6.67 -1.11
CA ILE A 203 16.23 7.47 -0.70
C ILE A 203 15.88 8.29 0.54
N TYR A 204 14.69 8.91 0.55
CA TYR A 204 14.20 9.66 1.70
C TYR A 204 14.07 8.77 2.95
N PHE A 205 13.50 7.57 2.85
CA PHE A 205 13.38 6.65 3.99
C PHE A 205 14.72 6.14 4.50
N ILE A 206 15.65 5.79 3.61
CA ILE A 206 16.99 5.36 4.01
C ILE A 206 17.72 6.51 4.72
N TRP A 207 17.68 7.72 4.16
CA TRP A 207 18.30 8.90 4.77
C TRP A 207 17.68 9.24 6.13
N SER A 208 16.35 9.23 6.24
CA SER A 208 15.61 9.46 7.49
C SER A 208 15.95 8.40 8.55
N GLY A 209 16.01 7.12 8.16
CA GLY A 209 16.38 6.02 9.05
C GLY A 209 17.82 6.09 9.57
N ILE A 210 18.78 6.48 8.72
CA ILE A 210 20.20 6.61 9.10
C ILE A 210 20.44 7.87 9.95
N SER A 211 19.84 9.01 9.56
CA SER A 211 19.98 10.28 10.30
C SER A 211 19.24 10.28 11.64
N GLY A 212 18.33 9.35 11.85
CA GLY A 212 17.47 9.30 13.03
C GLY A 212 16.33 10.32 13.01
N ASN A 213 16.20 11.10 11.94
CA ASN A 213 15.10 12.04 11.67
C ASN A 213 13.88 11.31 11.11
N ILE A 214 13.47 10.23 11.77
CA ILE A 214 12.15 9.65 11.50
C ILE A 214 11.18 10.65 12.06
N ILE A 215 10.25 11.12 11.22
CA ILE A 215 9.19 12.04 11.62
C ILE A 215 8.42 11.36 12.77
N MET A 216 8.84 11.68 13.98
CA MET A 216 8.14 11.51 15.24
C MET A 216 7.42 12.84 15.51
N GLU A 217 6.74 13.38 14.50
CA GLU A 217 5.82 14.50 14.70
C GLU A 217 4.41 13.94 14.67
N GLY A 218 3.90 13.75 15.88
CA GLY A 218 2.51 13.52 16.25
C GLY A 218 2.34 14.02 17.66
#